data_AF-A0A7G6E3L5-F1
#
_entry.id   AF-A0A7G6E3L5-F1
#
_cell.length_a   1.000
_cell.length_b   1.000
_cell.length_c   1.000
_cell.angle_alpha   90.00
_cell.angle_beta   90.00
_cell.angle_gamma   90.00
#
_symmetry.space_group_name_H-M   'P 1'
#
loop_
_entity.id
_entity.type
_entity.pdbx_description
1 polymer ?
#
loop_
_entity_poly.entity_id
_entity_poly.type
_entity_poly.pdbx_seq_one_letter_code
_entity_poly.pdbx_strand_id
1 'polypeptide(L)'
;MSIFSLIIIASVFGINLTYQRYSTLKLVDKPPQIEEPVVEDSPLPEAPTENIVNKEDTIGRLKQEAIVNRKTMLASAETVARSKSAIPVPATGESTASQEQKEEKPDSSYDTTLNSYVLDVIKSYPIGRYPYLLNKDYANYNGVTVNLYYKDRLLLKAHPSGNRASHCSGITFEVFFKAMQNRNKKLGLDPDDFNGMSYDQLHDFVLTWYVANGNKSVNNVGTAVEKYGIGRRITSLENARAGDFMDISRENNTGHTVVFLNWLKDEKGRIIGLKYWSSQESTNGINYKEEYFNVSDANGQKYGNVMINQVYIARVSPVKDYKKLD
;
A
#
# COMPACT_ATOMS: atom_id res chain seq x y z
N MET A 1 -74.16 52.90 3.59
CA MET A 1 -75.10 51.85 3.13
C MET A 1 -74.25 50.77 2.47
N SER A 2 -73.95 49.63 3.11
CA SER A 2 -74.78 48.41 3.21
C SER A 2 -75.16 47.85 1.82
N ILE A 3 -75.02 46.56 1.44
CA ILE A 3 -75.06 45.29 2.21
C ILE A 3 -74.82 44.11 1.21
N PHE A 4 -74.07 43.07 1.62
CA PHE A 4 -74.27 41.60 1.39
C PHE A 4 -74.15 41.01 -0.03
N SER A 5 -73.86 39.72 -0.29
CA SER A 5 -73.45 38.51 0.46
C SER A 5 -73.20 37.37 -0.52
N LEU A 6 -72.31 36.42 -0.18
CA LEU A 6 -72.45 34.95 -0.40
C LEU A 6 -71.28 34.25 0.35
N ILE A 7 -71.45 33.71 1.57
CA ILE A 7 -71.93 32.36 1.97
C ILE A 7 -71.11 31.23 1.30
N ILE A 8 -70.04 30.73 1.95
CA ILE A 8 -69.94 29.54 2.85
C ILE A 8 -70.12 28.20 2.12
N ILE A 9 -69.08 27.33 2.19
CA ILE A 9 -69.14 25.95 2.72
C ILE A 9 -67.74 25.57 3.24
N ALA A 10 -67.73 25.08 4.48
CA ALA A 10 -66.59 24.58 5.24
C ALA A 10 -66.51 23.04 5.16
N SER A 11 -65.31 22.48 5.30
CA SER A 11 -65.00 21.11 5.76
C SER A 11 -63.49 21.09 6.09
N VAL A 12 -63.08 21.36 7.34
CA VAL A 12 -62.97 20.42 8.47
C VAL A 12 -62.03 19.26 8.16
N PHE A 13 -60.77 19.36 8.60
CA PHE A 13 -60.12 18.40 9.52
C PHE A 13 -58.74 18.96 9.91
N GLY A 14 -58.69 19.56 11.10
CA GLY A 14 -57.44 19.86 11.79
C GLY A 14 -57.09 18.69 12.71
N ILE A 15 -55.81 18.31 12.72
CA ILE A 15 -55.20 17.56 13.81
C ILE A 15 -54.08 18.42 14.36
N ASN A 16 -54.40 19.13 15.45
CA ASN A 16 -53.43 19.65 16.40
C ASN A 16 -53.04 18.50 17.32
N LEU A 17 -51.76 18.15 17.39
CA LEU A 17 -51.23 17.30 18.45
C LEU A 17 -50.47 18.18 19.44
N THR A 18 -51.12 18.31 20.59
CA THR A 18 -50.81 19.13 21.74
C THR A 18 -49.58 18.61 22.48
N TYR A 19 -48.70 19.56 22.84
CA TYR A 19 -47.67 19.44 23.85
C TYR A 19 -48.27 18.95 25.18
N GLN A 20 -47.82 17.81 25.70
CA GLN A 20 -48.04 17.43 27.10
C GLN A 20 -46.77 17.61 27.93
N ARG A 21 -46.92 18.46 28.96
CA ARG A 21 -46.06 18.54 30.14
C ARG A 21 -46.20 17.26 30.96
N TYR A 22 -45.07 16.64 31.30
CA TYR A 22 -44.98 15.78 32.47
C TYR A 22 -44.22 16.52 33.57
N SER A 23 -44.92 16.75 34.68
CA SER A 23 -44.39 17.17 35.98
C SER A 23 -44.65 16.04 36.98
N THR A 24 -43.80 15.98 38.00
CA THR A 24 -43.78 15.11 39.20
C THR A 24 -43.10 13.74 39.08
N LEU A 25 -41.80 13.72 39.34
CA LEU A 25 -41.11 12.61 40.00
C LEU A 25 -40.36 13.15 41.22
N LYS A 26 -40.49 12.40 42.32
CA LYS A 26 -40.16 12.74 43.70
C LYS A 26 -38.64 12.81 43.92
N LEU A 27 -38.23 13.76 44.76
CA LEU A 27 -36.94 13.81 45.44
C LEU A 27 -36.76 12.53 46.27
N VAL A 28 -35.71 11.76 45.97
CA VAL A 28 -35.16 10.70 46.83
C VAL A 28 -33.64 10.75 46.73
N ASP A 29 -33.05 11.07 47.87
CA ASP A 29 -31.73 10.78 48.44
C ASP A 29 -30.42 10.95 47.65
N LYS A 30 -29.56 11.74 48.28
CA LYS A 30 -28.16 12.07 48.02
C LYS A 30 -27.33 10.82 47.64
N PRO A 31 -26.51 10.86 46.57
CA PRO A 31 -25.61 9.75 46.24
C PRO A 31 -24.53 9.59 47.33
N PRO A 32 -24.08 8.36 47.61
CA PRO A 32 -23.03 8.09 48.59
C PRO A 32 -21.72 8.73 48.14
N GLN A 33 -21.00 9.32 49.10
CA GLN A 33 -19.64 9.79 48.91
C GLN A 33 -18.75 8.57 48.69
N ILE A 34 -18.11 8.50 47.53
CA ILE A 34 -17.04 7.54 47.28
C ILE A 34 -15.80 8.13 47.93
N GLU A 35 -15.30 7.49 48.99
CA GLU A 35 -14.00 7.80 49.57
C GLU A 35 -12.92 7.52 48.51
N GLU A 36 -12.08 8.51 48.25
CA GLU A 36 -10.91 8.36 47.38
C GLU A 36 -9.93 7.36 48.01
N PRO A 37 -9.38 6.40 47.25
CA PRO A 37 -8.35 5.51 47.77
C PRO A 37 -7.07 6.32 48.02
N VAL A 38 -6.53 6.17 49.23
CA VAL A 38 -5.20 6.65 49.63
C VAL A 38 -4.16 6.05 48.66
N VAL A 39 -3.54 6.91 47.85
CA VAL A 39 -2.41 6.54 47.00
C VAL A 39 -1.16 6.50 47.87
N GLU A 40 -0.66 5.28 48.11
CA GLU A 40 0.62 5.03 48.75
C GLU A 40 1.75 5.31 47.73
N ASP A 41 2.60 6.29 48.02
CA ASP A 41 3.76 6.67 47.20
C ASP A 41 4.74 5.51 47.09
N SER A 42 4.69 4.79 45.96
CA SER A 42 5.73 3.84 45.55
C SER A 42 6.63 4.51 44.51
N PRO A 43 7.97 4.50 44.66
CA PRO A 43 8.86 5.15 43.72
C PRO A 43 8.82 4.48 42.34
N LEU A 44 8.77 5.31 41.30
CA LEU A 44 8.86 4.93 39.89
C LEU A 44 10.17 4.19 39.60
N PRO A 45 10.17 3.12 38.79
CA PRO A 45 11.40 2.46 38.37
C PRO A 45 12.20 3.36 37.40
N GLU A 46 13.50 3.49 37.66
CA GLU A 46 14.45 4.22 36.83
C GLU A 46 14.51 3.67 35.39
N ALA A 47 14.63 4.58 34.42
CA ALA A 47 14.80 4.23 33.01
C ALA A 47 16.13 3.48 32.78
N PRO A 48 16.15 2.43 31.94
CA PRO A 48 17.40 1.73 31.66
C PRO A 48 18.33 2.61 30.83
N THR A 49 19.56 2.76 31.31
CA THR A 49 20.67 3.39 30.60
C THR A 49 21.07 2.57 29.39
N GLU A 50 21.01 3.16 28.19
CA GLU A 50 21.49 2.54 26.97
C GLU A 50 23.02 2.39 27.01
N ASN A 51 23.49 1.14 26.96
CA ASN A 51 24.88 0.82 26.62
C ASN A 51 25.14 1.18 25.16
N ILE A 52 25.98 2.19 24.93
CA ILE A 52 26.50 2.56 23.62
C ILE A 52 27.44 1.43 23.14
N VAL A 53 26.91 0.51 22.33
CA VAL A 53 27.74 -0.45 21.57
C VAL A 53 28.26 0.27 20.32
N ASN A 54 29.59 0.28 20.16
CA ASN A 54 30.31 0.95 19.08
C ASN A 54 29.78 0.56 17.69
N LYS A 55 29.38 1.57 16.90
CA LYS A 55 28.85 1.41 15.53
C LYS A 55 29.84 0.77 14.55
N GLU A 56 31.14 0.78 14.84
CA GLU A 56 32.18 0.21 13.98
C GLU A 56 32.19 -1.33 13.98
N ASP A 57 31.92 -1.97 15.13
CA ASP A 57 31.85 -3.44 15.24
C ASP A 57 30.66 -4.03 14.48
N THR A 58 29.56 -3.29 14.39
CA THR A 58 28.35 -3.72 13.69
C THR A 58 28.56 -3.77 12.17
N ILE A 59 29.30 -2.80 11.61
CA ILE A 59 29.62 -2.76 10.18
C ILE A 59 30.63 -3.86 9.81
N GLY A 60 31.59 -4.15 10.70
CA GLY A 60 32.54 -5.26 10.53
C GLY A 60 31.82 -6.62 10.44
N ARG A 61 30.85 -6.84 11.34
CA ARG A 61 30.09 -8.09 11.40
C ARG A 61 29.18 -8.30 10.19
N LEU A 62 28.51 -7.26 9.71
CA LEU A 62 27.69 -7.32 8.49
C LEU A 62 28.50 -7.62 7.22
N LYS A 63 29.74 -7.11 7.13
CA LYS A 63 30.66 -7.44 6.03
C LYS A 63 31.13 -8.90 6.09
N GLN A 64 31.40 -9.41 7.29
CA GLN A 64 31.81 -10.80 7.51
C GLN A 64 30.69 -11.79 7.10
N GLU A 65 29.45 -11.51 7.49
CA GLU A 65 28.27 -12.34 7.17
C GLU A 65 27.98 -12.36 5.66
N ALA A 66 28.16 -11.22 4.96
CA ALA A 66 28.02 -11.15 3.51
C ALA A 66 29.09 -11.98 2.75
N ILE A 67 30.33 -12.04 3.26
CA ILE A 67 31.42 -12.81 2.66
C ILE A 67 31.19 -14.32 2.84
N VAL A 68 30.70 -14.75 4.01
CA VAL A 68 30.39 -16.15 4.30
C VAL A 68 29.25 -16.64 3.40
N ASN A 69 28.18 -15.85 3.25
CA ASN A 69 27.06 -16.18 2.36
C ASN A 69 27.49 -16.31 0.89
N ARG A 70 28.44 -15.48 0.43
CA ARG A 70 28.99 -15.57 -0.93
C ARG A 70 29.78 -16.87 -1.16
N LYS A 71 30.55 -17.33 -0.17
CA LYS A 71 31.30 -18.61 -0.27
C LYS A 71 30.37 -19.81 -0.29
N THR A 72 29.30 -19.81 0.52
CA THR A 72 28.31 -20.90 0.55
C THR A 72 27.51 -20.99 -0.76
N MET A 73 27.24 -19.86 -1.41
CA MET A 73 26.56 -19.80 -2.71
C MET A 73 27.43 -20.35 -3.85
N LEU A 74 28.73 -20.06 -3.85
CA LEU A 74 29.65 -20.57 -4.88
C LEU A 74 29.86 -22.10 -4.79
N ALA A 75 29.93 -22.66 -3.57
CA ALA A 75 30.00 -24.10 -3.36
C ALA A 75 28.71 -24.84 -3.80
N SER A 76 27.56 -24.18 -3.70
CA SER A 76 26.26 -24.74 -4.12
C SER A 76 26.10 -24.74 -5.65
N ALA A 77 26.68 -23.75 -6.35
CA ALA A 77 26.66 -23.67 -7.80
C ALA A 77 27.52 -24.75 -8.48
N GLU A 78 28.66 -25.11 -7.89
CA GLU A 78 29.54 -26.18 -8.41
C GLU A 78 28.92 -27.58 -8.30
N THR A 79 28.02 -27.79 -7.33
CA THR A 79 27.35 -29.08 -7.14
C THR A 79 26.23 -29.32 -8.17
N VAL A 80 25.59 -28.25 -8.65
CA VAL A 80 24.50 -28.32 -9.65
C VAL A 80 25.02 -28.47 -11.08
N ALA A 81 26.23 -27.97 -11.37
CA ALA A 81 26.84 -28.07 -12.70
C ALA A 81 27.27 -29.50 -13.09
N ARG A 82 27.29 -30.47 -12.16
CA ARG A 82 27.82 -31.82 -12.40
C ARG A 82 26.77 -32.89 -12.77
N SER A 83 25.49 -32.54 -12.87
CA SER A 83 24.39 -33.53 -12.97
C SER A 83 23.60 -33.55 -14.31
N LYS A 84 24.03 -32.88 -15.38
CA LYS A 84 23.36 -32.99 -16.69
C LYS A 84 24.31 -33.43 -17.79
N SER A 85 24.36 -34.75 -18.04
CA SER A 85 25.00 -35.34 -19.21
C SER A 85 24.17 -36.51 -19.75
N ALA A 86 23.73 -36.36 -21.00
CA ALA A 86 23.37 -37.39 -22.00
C ALA A 86 21.98 -38.09 -21.81
N ILE A 87 21.18 -38.49 -22.82
CA ILE A 87 21.32 -38.85 -24.25
C ILE A 87 19.90 -38.67 -24.97
N PRO A 88 19.59 -39.18 -26.21
CA PRO A 88 19.58 -38.53 -27.53
C PRO A 88 18.20 -38.31 -28.23
N VAL A 89 18.28 -37.65 -29.38
CA VAL A 89 17.28 -37.39 -30.45
C VAL A 89 16.88 -38.67 -31.23
N PRO A 90 15.68 -38.71 -31.85
CA PRO A 90 15.63 -39.06 -33.28
C PRO A 90 14.77 -38.10 -34.13
N ALA A 91 15.15 -38.00 -35.39
CA ALA A 91 14.59 -37.14 -36.43
C ALA A 91 13.64 -37.91 -37.36
N THR A 92 12.61 -37.20 -37.85
CA THR A 92 11.83 -37.32 -39.12
C THR A 92 10.58 -36.45 -38.88
N GLY A 93 10.22 -35.41 -39.62
CA GLY A 93 10.33 -35.15 -41.05
C GLY A 93 8.89 -35.07 -41.59
N GLU A 94 8.34 -33.87 -41.79
CA GLU A 94 7.43 -33.51 -42.89
C GLU A 94 6.92 -32.06 -42.77
N SER A 95 6.88 -31.40 -43.91
CA SER A 95 6.56 -29.99 -44.12
C SER A 95 5.17 -29.90 -44.75
N THR A 96 4.31 -29.02 -44.24
CA THR A 96 3.18 -28.46 -45.01
C THR A 96 2.85 -27.05 -44.55
N ALA A 97 3.17 -26.09 -45.43
CA ALA A 97 2.42 -24.91 -45.85
C ALA A 97 1.49 -24.19 -44.86
N SER A 98 2.01 -23.06 -44.35
CA SER A 98 1.42 -21.71 -44.40
C SER A 98 -0.11 -21.56 -44.46
N GLN A 99 -0.69 -21.09 -43.35
CA GLN A 99 -1.80 -20.15 -43.37
C GLN A 99 -1.46 -18.93 -42.53
N GLU A 100 -1.29 -17.82 -43.24
CA GLU A 100 -1.04 -16.46 -42.76
C GLU A 100 -2.28 -15.97 -42.01
N GLN A 101 -2.29 -16.15 -40.68
CA GLN A 101 -3.26 -15.48 -39.82
C GLN A 101 -2.82 -14.02 -39.67
N LYS A 102 -3.58 -13.16 -40.34
CA LYS A 102 -3.64 -11.72 -40.18
C LYS A 102 -3.75 -11.39 -38.69
N GLU A 103 -2.64 -10.93 -38.08
CA GLU A 103 -2.63 -10.39 -36.71
C GLU A 103 -3.63 -9.23 -36.65
N GLU A 104 -4.81 -9.49 -36.09
CA GLU A 104 -5.70 -8.43 -35.63
C GLU A 104 -4.95 -7.68 -34.53
N LYS A 105 -4.60 -6.41 -34.82
CA LYS A 105 -4.13 -5.47 -33.81
C LYS A 105 -5.09 -5.52 -32.62
N PRO A 106 -4.60 -5.71 -31.39
CA PRO A 106 -5.45 -5.70 -30.22
C PRO A 106 -6.18 -4.35 -30.13
N ASP A 107 -7.49 -4.45 -29.92
CA ASP A 107 -8.42 -3.34 -29.72
C ASP A 107 -7.79 -2.24 -28.83
N SER A 108 -7.81 -1.00 -29.30
CA SER A 108 -7.28 0.19 -28.63
C SER A 108 -7.95 0.53 -27.28
N SER A 109 -8.90 -0.29 -26.84
CA SER A 109 -9.67 -0.15 -25.59
C SER A 109 -9.05 -0.83 -24.37
N TYR A 110 -7.97 -1.61 -24.49
CA TYR A 110 -7.36 -2.23 -23.30
C TYR A 110 -6.77 -1.17 -22.39
N ASP A 111 -7.08 -1.23 -21.08
CA ASP A 111 -6.34 -0.46 -20.09
C ASP A 111 -4.88 -0.93 -20.12
N THR A 112 -4.07 -0.14 -20.82
CA THR A 112 -2.65 -0.42 -20.99
C THR A 112 -1.84 -0.01 -19.76
N THR A 113 -2.43 0.68 -18.78
CA THR A 113 -1.72 1.01 -17.54
C THR A 113 -2.00 -0.03 -16.45
N LEU A 114 -1.12 -0.13 -15.46
CA LEU A 114 -1.27 -1.11 -14.38
C LEU A 114 -2.43 -0.75 -13.41
N ASN A 115 -2.98 0.47 -13.50
CA ASN A 115 -3.91 1.03 -12.52
C ASN A 115 -5.17 0.17 -12.32
N SER A 116 -5.85 -0.30 -13.37
CA SER A 116 -7.02 -1.19 -13.21
C SER A 116 -6.65 -2.50 -12.52
N TYR A 117 -5.55 -3.13 -12.92
CA TYR A 117 -5.07 -4.37 -12.30
C TYR A 117 -4.75 -4.17 -10.82
N VAL A 118 -4.16 -3.04 -10.45
CA VAL A 118 -3.94 -2.68 -9.04
C VAL A 118 -5.27 -2.57 -8.30
N LEU A 119 -6.23 -1.84 -8.86
CA LEU A 119 -7.56 -1.67 -8.27
C LEU A 119 -8.33 -2.98 -8.13
N ASP A 120 -8.13 -3.93 -9.04
CA ASP A 120 -8.75 -5.25 -8.95
C ASP A 120 -8.07 -6.14 -7.90
N VAL A 121 -6.73 -6.06 -7.79
CA VAL A 121 -5.99 -6.80 -6.78
C VAL A 121 -6.37 -6.32 -5.38
N ILE A 122 -6.47 -5.01 -5.11
CA ILE A 122 -6.85 -4.54 -3.75
C ILE A 122 -8.25 -5.00 -3.32
N LYS A 123 -9.19 -5.17 -4.27
CA LYS A 123 -10.55 -5.70 -3.98
C LYS A 123 -10.52 -7.15 -3.49
N SER A 124 -9.49 -7.90 -3.84
CA SER A 124 -9.34 -9.31 -3.42
C SER A 124 -8.94 -9.48 -1.94
N TYR A 125 -8.62 -8.40 -1.23
CA TYR A 125 -8.27 -8.44 0.19
C TYR A 125 -9.46 -8.06 1.06
N PRO A 126 -10.02 -9.02 1.84
CA PRO A 126 -10.98 -8.70 2.88
C PRO A 126 -10.43 -7.68 3.89
N ILE A 127 -11.15 -6.59 4.07
CA ILE A 127 -10.81 -5.52 5.01
C ILE A 127 -10.91 -6.02 6.45
N GLY A 128 -9.96 -5.61 7.30
CA GLY A 128 -9.96 -5.93 8.73
C GLY A 128 -9.70 -7.40 9.08
N ARG A 129 -9.26 -8.21 8.11
CA ARG A 129 -8.94 -9.65 8.32
C ARG A 129 -7.45 -9.95 8.44
N TYR A 130 -6.59 -9.00 8.14
CA TYR A 130 -5.15 -9.16 8.07
C TYR A 130 -4.51 -8.32 9.18
N PRO A 131 -3.78 -8.92 10.14
CA PRO A 131 -3.13 -8.16 11.19
C PRO A 131 -2.10 -7.17 10.64
N TYR A 132 -1.92 -6.05 11.34
CA TYR A 132 -0.76 -5.19 11.12
C TYR A 132 0.43 -5.72 11.90
N LEU A 133 1.60 -5.79 11.27
CA LEU A 133 2.88 -6.03 11.94
C LEU A 133 4.00 -5.30 11.19
N LEU A 134 4.49 -4.23 11.81
CA LEU A 134 5.71 -3.57 11.37
C LEU A 134 6.92 -4.29 11.96
N ASN A 135 7.79 -4.81 11.10
CA ASN A 135 9.02 -5.48 11.49
C ASN A 135 10.12 -5.11 10.48
N LYS A 136 11.37 -5.04 10.94
CA LYS A 136 12.56 -4.76 10.13
C LYS A 136 13.39 -6.02 9.83
N ASP A 137 12.99 -7.18 10.34
CA ASP A 137 13.62 -8.47 10.06
C ASP A 137 13.19 -9.02 8.69
N TYR A 138 13.70 -8.37 7.64
CA TYR A 138 13.46 -8.76 6.26
C TYR A 138 14.07 -10.12 5.87
N ALA A 139 14.90 -10.73 6.74
CA ALA A 139 15.39 -12.08 6.52
C ALA A 139 14.29 -13.13 6.76
N ASN A 140 13.33 -12.86 7.64
CA ASN A 140 12.28 -13.80 8.03
C ASN A 140 10.88 -13.38 7.60
N TYR A 141 10.61 -12.09 7.45
CA TYR A 141 9.30 -11.57 7.07
C TYR A 141 9.42 -10.22 6.38
N ASN A 142 8.73 -10.07 5.24
CA ASN A 142 8.87 -8.90 4.36
C ASN A 142 7.62 -8.02 4.31
N GLY A 143 6.66 -8.17 5.20
CA GLY A 143 5.44 -7.35 5.19
C GLY A 143 4.36 -7.80 4.22
N VAL A 144 4.54 -8.97 3.59
CA VAL A 144 3.61 -9.56 2.62
C VAL A 144 2.72 -10.61 3.28
N THR A 145 1.50 -10.77 2.77
CA THR A 145 0.50 -11.71 3.31
C THR A 145 0.70 -13.14 2.82
N VAL A 146 1.43 -13.33 1.73
CA VAL A 146 1.81 -14.62 1.14
C VAL A 146 3.24 -14.55 0.60
N ASN A 147 3.91 -15.69 0.52
CA ASN A 147 5.23 -15.74 -0.12
C ASN A 147 5.12 -15.32 -1.59
N LEU A 148 6.03 -14.47 -2.04
CA LEU A 148 6.13 -14.07 -3.43
C LEU A 148 7.32 -14.79 -4.05
N TYR A 149 7.08 -15.49 -5.15
CA TYR A 149 8.09 -16.19 -5.93
C TYR A 149 8.22 -15.49 -7.28
N TYR A 150 9.47 -15.21 -7.66
CA TYR A 150 9.82 -14.61 -8.94
C TYR A 150 10.76 -15.56 -9.68
N LYS A 151 10.33 -16.05 -10.85
CA LYS A 151 11.04 -17.05 -11.64
C LYS A 151 11.41 -18.27 -10.79
N ASP A 152 10.41 -18.80 -10.08
CA ASP A 152 10.48 -19.92 -9.14
C ASP A 152 11.41 -19.74 -7.92
N ARG A 153 11.96 -18.54 -7.73
CA ARG A 153 12.80 -18.20 -6.57
C ARG A 153 12.00 -17.38 -5.58
N LEU A 154 12.05 -17.78 -4.30
CA LEU A 154 11.43 -17.02 -3.22
C LEU A 154 12.05 -15.62 -3.14
N LEU A 155 11.24 -14.59 -3.41
CA LEU A 155 11.63 -13.19 -3.37
C LEU A 155 11.29 -12.57 -2.01
N LEU A 156 10.04 -12.71 -1.55
CA LEU A 156 9.56 -12.15 -0.29
C LEU A 156 8.80 -13.20 0.54
N LYS A 157 9.03 -13.18 1.85
CA LYS A 157 8.46 -14.09 2.84
C LYS A 157 7.28 -13.47 3.55
N ALA A 158 6.19 -14.22 3.62
CA ALA A 158 5.10 -13.95 4.55
C ALA A 158 5.49 -14.31 5.97
N HIS A 159 4.67 -13.87 6.92
CA HIS A 159 4.90 -14.15 8.33
C HIS A 159 4.88 -15.67 8.60
N PRO A 160 5.88 -16.24 9.30
CA PRO A 160 6.05 -17.69 9.44
C PRO A 160 4.91 -18.37 10.20
N SER A 161 4.16 -17.65 11.03
CA SER A 161 2.98 -18.21 11.70
C SER A 161 1.78 -18.46 10.78
N GLY A 162 1.82 -17.98 9.53
CA GLY A 162 0.68 -18.07 8.61
C GLY A 162 -0.48 -17.13 8.95
N ASN A 163 -0.33 -16.23 9.93
CA ASN A 163 -1.36 -15.24 10.30
C ASN A 163 -1.60 -14.15 9.24
N ARG A 164 -0.78 -14.14 8.17
CA ARG A 164 -0.87 -13.20 7.05
C ARG A 164 -0.78 -11.73 7.48
N ALA A 165 -0.03 -11.46 8.54
CA ALA A 165 0.26 -10.09 8.96
C ALA A 165 0.98 -9.32 7.83
N SER A 166 0.78 -8.01 7.78
CA SER A 166 1.37 -7.14 6.76
C SER A 166 1.79 -5.78 7.33
N HIS A 167 2.65 -5.07 6.60
CA HIS A 167 2.87 -3.64 6.77
C HIS A 167 2.80 -2.92 5.42
N CYS A 168 2.67 -1.59 5.46
CA CYS A 168 2.37 -0.75 4.30
C CYS A 168 3.25 -0.98 3.05
N SER A 169 4.58 -0.95 3.19
CA SER A 169 5.48 -1.17 2.06
C SER A 169 5.38 -2.57 1.46
N GLY A 170 5.22 -3.60 2.29
CA GLY A 170 5.13 -4.98 1.82
C GLY A 170 3.82 -5.30 1.15
N ILE A 171 2.69 -4.91 1.73
CA ILE A 171 1.40 -5.17 1.11
C ILE A 171 1.23 -4.41 -0.21
N THR A 172 1.73 -3.19 -0.31
CA THR A 172 1.67 -2.42 -1.57
C THR A 172 2.59 -3.01 -2.63
N PHE A 173 3.76 -3.53 -2.25
CA PHE A 173 4.60 -4.28 -3.18
C PHE A 173 3.94 -5.59 -3.63
N GLU A 174 3.31 -6.34 -2.74
CA GLU A 174 2.55 -7.55 -3.10
C GLU A 174 1.43 -7.23 -4.11
N VAL A 175 0.72 -6.11 -3.91
CA VAL A 175 -0.29 -5.64 -4.87
C VAL A 175 0.33 -5.32 -6.22
N PHE A 176 1.44 -4.57 -6.24
CA PHE A 176 2.21 -4.30 -7.46
C PHE A 176 2.59 -5.61 -8.17
N PHE A 177 3.18 -6.55 -7.44
CA PHE A 177 3.67 -7.82 -7.95
C PHE A 177 2.54 -8.64 -8.60
N LYS A 178 1.41 -8.81 -7.90
CA LYS A 178 0.25 -9.51 -8.42
C LYS A 178 -0.40 -8.78 -9.61
N ALA A 179 -0.45 -7.45 -9.58
CA ALA A 179 -0.99 -6.66 -10.67
C ALA A 179 -0.15 -6.82 -11.94
N MET A 180 1.19 -6.80 -11.82
CA MET A 180 2.13 -7.08 -12.92
C MET A 180 1.87 -8.47 -13.51
N GLN A 181 1.82 -9.51 -12.67
CA GLN A 181 1.53 -10.88 -13.12
C GLN A 181 0.18 -11.00 -13.82
N ASN A 182 -0.87 -10.37 -13.27
CA ASN A 182 -2.21 -10.41 -13.87
C ASN A 182 -2.25 -9.71 -15.24
N ARG A 183 -1.61 -8.54 -15.36
CA ARG A 183 -1.49 -7.82 -16.64
C ARG A 183 -0.71 -8.66 -17.65
N ASN A 184 0.43 -9.21 -17.25
CA ASN A 184 1.28 -9.99 -18.15
C ASN A 184 0.55 -11.22 -18.69
N LYS A 185 -0.15 -11.98 -17.83
CA LYS A 185 -1.02 -13.09 -18.25
C LYS A 185 -2.07 -12.64 -19.27
N LYS A 186 -2.70 -11.48 -19.04
CA LYS A 186 -3.71 -10.93 -19.95
C LYS A 186 -3.13 -10.52 -21.31
N LEU A 187 -1.87 -10.08 -21.34
CA LEU A 187 -1.14 -9.71 -22.55
C LEU A 187 -0.44 -10.89 -23.24
N GLY A 188 -0.53 -12.11 -22.70
CA GLY A 188 0.19 -13.27 -23.23
C GLY A 188 1.70 -13.23 -22.98
N LEU A 189 2.16 -12.41 -22.02
CA LEU A 189 3.55 -12.35 -21.57
C LEU A 189 3.79 -13.35 -20.43
N ASP A 190 5.06 -13.67 -20.18
CA ASP A 190 5.46 -14.39 -18.97
C ASP A 190 4.97 -13.60 -17.73
N PRO A 191 4.23 -14.22 -16.79
CA PRO A 191 3.77 -13.56 -15.57
C PRO A 191 4.89 -12.83 -14.83
N ASP A 192 6.11 -13.36 -14.85
CA ASP A 192 7.30 -12.83 -14.18
C ASP A 192 8.20 -12.01 -15.12
N ASP A 193 7.71 -11.58 -16.30
CA ASP A 193 8.42 -10.58 -17.10
C ASP A 193 8.20 -9.17 -16.56
N PHE A 194 9.10 -8.76 -15.67
CA PHE A 194 9.10 -7.43 -15.09
C PHE A 194 10.13 -6.56 -15.83
N ASN A 195 9.98 -6.43 -17.15
CA ASN A 195 10.92 -5.73 -18.03
C ASN A 195 12.32 -6.38 -18.04
N GLY A 196 12.35 -7.72 -18.08
CA GLY A 196 13.60 -8.48 -18.13
C GLY A 196 14.44 -8.45 -16.84
N MET A 197 13.95 -7.88 -15.73
CA MET A 197 14.71 -7.80 -14.48
C MET A 197 15.23 -9.18 -14.05
N SER A 198 16.49 -9.22 -13.62
CA SER A 198 17.05 -10.34 -12.87
C SER A 198 16.45 -10.40 -11.46
N TYR A 199 16.68 -11.51 -10.75
CA TYR A 199 16.30 -11.61 -9.35
C TYR A 199 16.92 -10.49 -8.50
N ASP A 200 18.21 -10.21 -8.70
CA ASP A 200 18.94 -9.21 -7.92
C ASP A 200 18.42 -7.79 -8.20
N GLN A 201 18.07 -7.50 -9.46
CA GLN A 201 17.45 -6.25 -9.87
C GLN A 201 16.07 -6.07 -9.22
N LEU A 202 15.22 -7.11 -9.26
CA LEU A 202 13.91 -7.03 -8.61
C LEU A 202 14.02 -6.95 -7.09
N HIS A 203 15.00 -7.61 -6.48
CA HIS A 203 15.25 -7.50 -5.05
C HIS A 203 15.72 -6.08 -4.67
N ASP A 204 16.61 -5.45 -5.45
CA ASP A 204 16.97 -4.05 -5.24
C ASP A 204 15.80 -3.09 -5.50
N PHE A 205 14.92 -3.39 -6.46
CA PHE A 205 13.65 -2.69 -6.64
C PHE A 205 12.82 -2.73 -5.34
N VAL A 206 12.69 -3.89 -4.69
CA VAL A 206 11.99 -4.03 -3.40
C VAL A 206 12.62 -3.13 -2.33
N LEU A 207 13.95 -3.17 -2.18
CA LEU A 207 14.63 -2.36 -1.17
C LEU A 207 14.46 -0.86 -1.41
N THR A 208 14.46 -0.44 -2.68
CA THR A 208 14.18 0.94 -3.09
C THR A 208 12.74 1.34 -2.77
N TRP A 209 11.77 0.46 -3.07
CA TRP A 209 10.35 0.64 -2.75
C TRP A 209 10.11 0.75 -1.24
N TYR A 210 10.85 -0.02 -0.44
CA TYR A 210 10.71 -0.06 1.02
C TYR A 210 11.41 1.10 1.72
N VAL A 211 12.14 1.94 0.99
CA VAL A 211 13.01 2.97 1.58
C VAL A 211 14.04 2.35 2.54
N ALA A 212 14.45 1.10 2.29
CA ALA A 212 15.29 0.33 3.22
C ALA A 212 16.69 0.94 3.39
N ASN A 213 17.17 1.66 2.37
CA ASN A 213 18.47 2.35 2.37
C ASN A 213 18.38 3.83 2.83
N GLY A 214 17.30 4.21 3.51
CA GLY A 214 17.23 5.36 4.43
C GLY A 214 17.02 6.74 3.82
N ASN A 215 17.47 7.01 2.59
CA ASN A 215 17.25 8.32 1.97
C ASN A 215 16.02 8.30 1.04
N LYS A 216 14.91 8.89 1.50
CA LYS A 216 13.63 8.92 0.78
C LYS A 216 13.64 9.72 -0.53
N SER A 217 14.54 10.69 -0.65
CA SER A 217 14.70 11.47 -1.89
C SER A 217 15.21 10.62 -3.06
N VAL A 218 15.89 9.51 -2.75
CA VAL A 218 16.44 8.57 -3.75
C VAL A 218 15.90 7.13 -3.59
N ASN A 219 15.23 6.82 -2.48
CA ASN A 219 14.54 5.55 -2.26
C ASN A 219 13.07 5.82 -2.00
N ASN A 220 12.24 5.61 -3.00
CA ASN A 220 10.78 5.66 -2.90
C ASN A 220 10.20 4.91 -4.09
N VAL A 221 8.88 4.72 -4.09
CA VAL A 221 8.15 4.03 -5.16
C VAL A 221 8.41 4.64 -6.54
N GLY A 222 8.55 5.96 -6.64
CA GLY A 222 8.81 6.67 -7.90
C GLY A 222 10.20 6.36 -8.44
N THR A 223 11.22 6.43 -7.59
CA THR A 223 12.60 6.10 -7.99
C THR A 223 12.73 4.63 -8.39
N ALA A 224 12.03 3.71 -7.71
CA ALA A 224 12.05 2.30 -8.06
C ALA A 224 11.53 2.05 -9.49
N VAL A 225 10.37 2.60 -9.85
CA VAL A 225 9.80 2.40 -11.20
C VAL A 225 10.61 3.08 -12.31
N GLU A 226 11.25 4.22 -12.00
CA GLU A 226 12.12 4.93 -12.95
C GLU A 226 13.44 4.19 -13.19
N LYS A 227 14.11 3.76 -12.11
CA LYS A 227 15.40 3.05 -12.15
C LYS A 227 15.34 1.80 -13.03
N TYR A 228 14.21 1.09 -12.98
CA TYR A 228 14.04 -0.18 -13.70
C TYR A 228 13.21 -0.06 -14.98
N GLY A 229 12.99 1.18 -15.47
CA GLY A 229 12.40 1.42 -16.78
C GLY A 229 10.94 0.99 -16.94
N ILE A 230 10.24 0.62 -15.85
CA ILE A 230 8.85 0.14 -15.90
C ILE A 230 7.81 1.25 -15.71
N GLY A 231 8.25 2.46 -15.36
CA GLY A 231 7.33 3.52 -15.01
C GLY A 231 7.98 4.89 -14.89
N ARG A 232 7.20 5.80 -14.32
CA ARG A 232 7.63 7.18 -14.09
C ARG A 232 7.07 7.70 -12.78
N ARG A 233 7.75 8.70 -12.22
CA ARG A 233 7.20 9.53 -11.17
C ARG A 233 6.15 10.49 -11.73
N ILE A 234 5.08 10.69 -10.96
CA ILE A 234 4.08 11.73 -11.23
C ILE A 234 4.43 12.93 -10.35
N THR A 235 4.76 14.06 -10.99
CA THR A 235 5.27 15.26 -10.31
C THR A 235 4.21 16.29 -9.94
N SER A 236 3.01 16.18 -10.52
CA SER A 236 1.85 17.02 -10.19
C SER A 236 0.78 16.17 -9.54
N LEU A 237 0.25 16.62 -8.39
CA LEU A 237 -0.82 15.91 -7.68
C LEU A 237 -2.06 15.72 -8.57
N GLU A 238 -2.41 16.73 -9.38
CA GLU A 238 -3.56 16.67 -10.29
C GLU A 238 -3.42 15.59 -11.39
N ASN A 239 -2.20 15.12 -11.65
CA ASN A 239 -1.96 14.05 -12.62
C ASN A 239 -2.05 12.64 -12.00
N ALA A 240 -2.22 12.53 -10.68
CA ALA A 240 -2.40 11.25 -9.99
C ALA A 240 -3.72 10.57 -10.40
N ARG A 241 -3.73 9.24 -10.40
CA ARG A 241 -4.89 8.42 -10.78
C ARG A 241 -5.04 7.29 -9.79
N ALA A 242 -6.28 6.89 -9.53
CA ALA A 242 -6.57 5.70 -8.72
C ALA A 242 -5.74 4.50 -9.19
N GLY A 243 -5.14 3.76 -8.25
CA GLY A 243 -4.22 2.66 -8.53
C GLY A 243 -2.75 3.08 -8.68
N ASP A 244 -2.42 4.37 -8.66
CA ASP A 244 -1.03 4.80 -8.49
C ASP A 244 -0.53 4.37 -7.11
N PHE A 245 0.76 4.09 -7.02
CA PHE A 245 1.41 3.87 -5.74
C PHE A 245 1.97 5.18 -5.22
N MET A 246 1.81 5.42 -3.92
CA MET A 246 2.36 6.61 -3.28
C MET A 246 3.20 6.22 -2.08
N ASP A 247 4.26 6.96 -1.84
CA ASP A 247 4.97 6.99 -0.57
C ASP A 247 4.83 8.40 0.03
N ILE A 248 4.16 8.50 1.17
CA ILE A 248 3.89 9.76 1.86
C ILE A 248 4.71 9.86 3.14
N SER A 249 5.02 11.08 3.56
CA SER A 249 5.63 11.34 4.87
C SER A 249 4.69 12.14 5.76
N ARG A 250 4.80 11.95 7.07
CA ARG A 250 4.06 12.71 8.08
C ARG A 250 5.00 13.56 8.93
N GLU A 251 4.47 14.60 9.55
CA GLU A 251 5.26 15.56 10.37
C GLU A 251 5.97 14.92 11.56
N ASN A 252 5.52 13.74 12.00
CA ASN A 252 6.17 12.93 13.03
C ASN A 252 7.31 12.04 12.49
N ASN A 253 7.84 12.34 11.29
CA ASN A 253 8.92 11.61 10.62
C ASN A 253 8.60 10.14 10.27
N THR A 254 7.32 9.77 10.20
CA THR A 254 6.91 8.45 9.72
C THR A 254 6.63 8.46 8.21
N GLY A 255 7.02 7.39 7.53
CA GLY A 255 6.68 7.13 6.12
C GLY A 255 5.50 6.18 5.99
N HIS A 256 4.84 6.18 4.84
CA HIS A 256 3.76 5.25 4.55
C HIS A 256 3.58 5.01 3.06
N THR A 257 3.64 3.75 2.64
CA THR A 257 3.37 3.36 1.26
C THR A 257 1.90 2.98 1.10
N VAL A 258 1.24 3.49 0.07
CA VAL A 258 -0.21 3.32 -0.14
C VAL A 258 -0.56 3.12 -1.62
N VAL A 259 -1.73 2.56 -1.88
CA VAL A 259 -2.40 2.62 -3.19
C VAL A 259 -3.37 3.79 -3.17
N PHE A 260 -3.14 4.79 -4.02
CA PHE A 260 -3.97 5.97 -4.12
C PHE A 260 -5.34 5.66 -4.73
N LEU A 261 -6.38 6.29 -4.21
CA LEU A 261 -7.75 6.14 -4.72
C LEU A 261 -8.35 7.45 -5.18
N ASN A 262 -8.27 8.49 -4.37
CA ASN A 262 -8.79 9.80 -4.74
C ASN A 262 -8.20 10.93 -3.89
N TRP A 263 -8.23 12.15 -4.39
CA TRP A 263 -7.96 13.35 -3.60
C TRP A 263 -9.19 13.73 -2.79
N LEU A 264 -8.96 14.19 -1.56
CA LEU A 264 -9.95 14.95 -0.80
C LEU A 264 -9.79 16.41 -1.21
N LYS A 265 -10.88 17.04 -1.64
CA LYS A 265 -10.89 18.44 -2.08
C LYS A 265 -11.86 19.26 -1.24
N ASP A 266 -11.49 20.51 -0.95
CA ASP A 266 -12.40 21.47 -0.32
C ASP A 266 -13.40 22.05 -1.34
N GLU A 267 -14.31 22.92 -0.87
CA GLU A 267 -15.33 23.57 -1.70
C GLU A 267 -14.74 24.44 -2.83
N LYS A 268 -13.48 24.86 -2.71
CA LYS A 268 -12.75 25.64 -3.73
C LYS A 268 -11.96 24.74 -4.68
N GLY A 269 -12.08 23.42 -4.55
CA GLY A 269 -11.38 22.43 -5.35
C GLY A 269 -9.91 22.24 -4.97
N ARG A 270 -9.44 22.81 -3.85
CA ARG A 270 -8.06 22.63 -3.39
C ARG A 270 -7.88 21.23 -2.83
N ILE A 271 -6.80 20.55 -3.20
CA ILE A 271 -6.43 19.26 -2.62
C ILE A 271 -6.04 19.47 -1.15
N ILE A 272 -6.79 18.86 -0.24
CA ILE A 272 -6.62 18.99 1.22
C ILE A 272 -6.25 17.67 1.91
N GLY A 273 -6.28 16.57 1.17
CA GLY A 273 -5.96 15.25 1.69
C GLY A 273 -6.10 14.19 0.63
N LEU A 274 -6.06 12.93 1.05
CA LEU A 274 -6.12 11.79 0.16
C LEU A 274 -6.87 10.63 0.78
N LYS A 275 -7.53 9.87 -0.09
CA LYS A 275 -8.09 8.56 0.18
C LYS A 275 -7.20 7.50 -0.43
N TYR A 276 -6.90 6.47 0.34
CA TYR A 276 -6.01 5.40 -0.08
C TYR A 276 -6.40 4.04 0.51
N TRP A 277 -5.75 3.00 -0.01
CA TRP A 277 -5.77 1.64 0.52
C TRP A 277 -4.34 1.26 0.97
N SER A 278 -4.19 0.71 2.18
CA SER A 278 -2.91 0.21 2.69
C SER A 278 -3.10 -0.66 3.94
N SER A 279 -2.01 -0.99 4.64
CA SER A 279 -1.99 -1.64 5.95
C SER A 279 -1.29 -0.77 6.98
N GLN A 280 -1.96 -0.44 8.08
CA GLN A 280 -1.42 0.39 9.16
C GLN A 280 -2.01 0.01 10.53
N GLU A 281 -1.34 0.43 11.59
CA GLU A 281 -1.75 0.19 12.97
C GLU A 281 -3.14 0.80 13.27
N SER A 282 -3.36 2.05 12.90
CA SER A 282 -4.63 2.76 13.19
C SER A 282 -5.85 2.20 12.47
N THR A 283 -5.68 1.25 11.55
CA THR A 283 -6.77 0.54 10.87
C THR A 283 -6.79 -0.95 11.21
N ASN A 284 -5.95 -1.39 12.16
CA ASN A 284 -5.73 -2.78 12.54
C ASN A 284 -5.38 -3.67 11.33
N GLY A 285 -4.54 -3.15 10.42
CA GLY A 285 -4.09 -3.84 9.21
C GLY A 285 -4.71 -3.31 7.93
N ILE A 286 -5.01 -4.19 6.97
CA ILE A 286 -5.42 -3.81 5.62
C ILE A 286 -6.79 -3.11 5.63
N ASN A 287 -6.83 -1.85 5.19
CA ASN A 287 -8.05 -1.05 5.12
C ASN A 287 -7.95 0.12 4.12
N TYR A 288 -9.10 0.74 3.88
CA TYR A 288 -9.21 2.08 3.30
C TYR A 288 -9.05 3.13 4.40
N LYS A 289 -8.39 4.23 4.07
CA LYS A 289 -8.21 5.36 5.00
C LYS A 289 -8.21 6.68 4.25
N GLU A 290 -8.66 7.70 4.96
CA GLU A 290 -8.56 9.10 4.57
C GLU A 290 -7.64 9.80 5.56
N GLU A 291 -6.69 10.57 5.03
CA GLU A 291 -5.77 11.42 5.80
C GLU A 291 -5.70 12.80 5.17
N TYR A 292 -5.40 13.81 5.99
CA TYR A 292 -5.36 15.21 5.58
C TYR A 292 -3.94 15.71 5.49
N PHE A 293 -3.69 16.54 4.48
CA PHE A 293 -2.44 17.24 4.30
C PHE A 293 -2.27 18.32 5.37
N ASN A 294 -1.02 18.62 5.70
CA ASN A 294 -0.58 19.64 6.65
C ASN A 294 -0.76 21.08 6.11
N VAL A 295 -1.96 21.39 5.62
CA VAL A 295 -2.32 22.67 5.01
C VAL A 295 -3.18 23.52 5.96
N SER A 296 -3.28 24.82 5.66
CA SER A 296 -4.19 25.72 6.37
C SER A 296 -5.59 25.71 5.75
N ASP A 297 -6.61 25.75 6.62
CA ASP A 297 -8.01 25.95 6.24
C ASP A 297 -8.29 27.39 5.77
N ALA A 298 -9.56 27.71 5.54
CA ALA A 298 -9.97 29.05 5.11
C ALA A 298 -9.71 30.15 6.17
N ASN A 299 -9.57 29.77 7.43
CA ASN A 299 -9.31 30.66 8.56
C ASN A 299 -7.80 30.77 8.89
N GLY A 300 -6.95 30.10 8.11
CA GLY A 300 -5.51 30.05 8.34
C GLY A 300 -5.08 28.98 9.37
N GLN A 301 -6.02 28.24 9.96
CA GLN A 301 -5.71 27.21 10.94
C GLN A 301 -5.13 25.98 10.23
N LYS A 302 -3.92 25.59 10.63
CA LYS A 302 -3.27 24.37 10.13
C LYS A 302 -3.98 23.14 10.68
N TYR A 303 -4.23 22.16 9.82
CA TYR A 303 -4.73 20.84 10.19
C TYR A 303 -4.03 19.76 9.35
N GLY A 304 -4.30 18.49 9.67
CA GLY A 304 -3.65 17.36 9.01
C GLY A 304 -2.19 17.17 9.41
N ASN A 305 -1.65 16.01 9.06
CA ASN A 305 -0.30 15.58 9.45
C ASN A 305 0.50 14.98 8.28
N VAL A 306 -0.11 14.76 7.12
CA VAL A 306 0.60 14.30 5.92
C VAL A 306 1.26 15.50 5.27
N MET A 307 2.56 15.42 5.01
CA MET A 307 3.30 16.52 4.39
C MET A 307 3.00 16.59 2.88
N ILE A 308 2.28 17.63 2.45
CA ILE A 308 1.86 17.78 1.03
C ILE A 308 3.05 17.86 0.06
N ASN A 309 4.19 18.36 0.54
CA ASN A 309 5.44 18.46 -0.22
C ASN A 309 6.33 17.21 -0.13
N GLN A 310 5.90 16.16 0.58
CA GLN A 310 6.60 14.87 0.67
C GLN A 310 5.69 13.72 0.25
N VAL A 311 5.11 13.86 -0.94
CA VAL A 311 4.31 12.84 -1.62
C VAL A 311 5.07 12.38 -2.86
N TYR A 312 5.47 11.12 -2.87
CA TYR A 312 6.18 10.50 -4.00
C TYR A 312 5.22 9.56 -4.71
N ILE A 313 4.87 9.87 -5.97
CA ILE A 313 3.85 9.14 -6.72
C ILE A 313 4.50 8.34 -7.84
N ALA A 314 4.22 7.05 -7.91
CA ALA A 314 4.68 6.15 -8.96
C ALA A 314 3.52 5.67 -9.82
N ARG A 315 3.72 5.75 -11.13
CA ARG A 315 2.86 5.08 -12.12
C ARG A 315 3.68 4.12 -12.96
N VAL A 316 3.27 2.86 -12.96
CA VAL A 316 3.79 1.86 -13.90
C VAL A 316 3.19 2.16 -15.28
N SER A 317 4.07 2.28 -16.28
CA SER A 317 3.68 2.62 -17.64
C SER A 317 3.12 1.39 -18.37
N PRO A 318 2.47 1.59 -19.52
CA PRO A 318 2.26 0.51 -20.48
C PRO A 318 3.55 -0.20 -20.86
N VAL A 319 3.46 -1.51 -21.10
CA VAL A 319 4.63 -2.34 -21.48
C VAL A 319 5.35 -1.78 -22.71
N LYS A 320 4.60 -1.29 -23.71
CA LYS A 320 5.15 -0.65 -24.91
C LYS A 320 5.99 0.60 -24.64
N ASP A 321 5.82 1.22 -23.48
CA ASP A 321 6.51 2.45 -23.07
C ASP A 321 7.68 2.15 -22.12
N TYR A 322 7.99 0.86 -21.87
CA TYR A 322 9.12 0.47 -21.03
C TYR A 322 10.45 0.86 -21.66
N LYS A 323 11.35 1.35 -20.82
CA LYS A 323 12.74 1.64 -21.21
C LYS A 323 13.54 0.36 -21.04
N LYS A 324 14.42 0.07 -22.00
CA LYS A 324 15.38 -1.02 -21.87
C LYS A 324 16.27 -0.78 -20.64
N LEU A 325 16.59 -1.85 -19.95
CA LEU A 325 17.63 -1.85 -18.93
C LEU A 325 18.98 -1.87 -19.65
N ASP A 326 19.84 -0.92 -19.33
CA ASP A 326 21.24 -0.91 -19.74
C ASP A 326 22.04 -1.98 -18.98
#